data_AF-A0A1H6G1N5-F1
#
_entry.id   AF-A0A1H6G1N5-F1
#
_cell.length_a   1.000
_cell.length_b   1.000
_cell.length_c   1.000
_cell.angle_alpha   90.00
_cell.angle_beta   90.00
_cell.angle_gamma   90.00
#
_symmetry.space_group_name_H-M   'P 1'
#
loop_
_entity.id
_entity.type
_entity.pdbx_description
1 polymer ?
#
loop_
_entity_poly.entity_id
_entity_poly.type
_entity_poly.pdbx_seq_one_letter_code
_entity_poly.pdbx_strand_id
1 'polypeptide(L)'
;MRARDRHSLALPSRAHRGSVHGIARMVDDGRPTRDVVTQIRAVGAALDAVGLSLVERDARQRFEDSATSPEAVDALVADLAHLMGR
;
A
#
# COMPACT_ATOMS: atom_id res chain seq x y z
N MET A 1 -3.70 -1.98 28.56
CA MET A 1 -4.84 -1.79 27.63
C MET A 1 -4.78 -0.39 27.03
N ARG A 2 -4.05 -0.19 25.92
CA ARG A 2 -4.12 1.08 25.16
C ARG A 2 -5.10 0.89 23.99
N ALA A 3 -6.31 1.37 24.22
CA ALA A 3 -7.33 1.59 23.21
C ALA A 3 -7.17 3.01 22.67
N ARG A 4 -7.42 3.21 21.37
CA ARG A 4 -7.27 4.45 20.57
C ARG A 4 -5.81 4.62 20.15
N ASP A 5 -5.40 4.17 18.95
CA ASP A 5 -5.79 4.77 17.67
C ASP A 5 -5.95 3.74 16.56
N ARG A 6 -7.20 3.31 16.38
CA ARG A 6 -7.68 2.68 15.16
C ARG A 6 -8.03 3.79 14.17
N HIS A 7 -7.10 4.73 13.92
CA HIS A 7 -7.31 5.83 12.98
C HIS A 7 -7.24 5.28 11.56
N SER A 8 -8.41 4.82 11.10
CA SER A 8 -8.96 4.99 9.76
C SER A 8 -7.97 5.12 8.60
N LEU A 9 -7.08 4.15 8.43
CA LEU A 9 -6.74 3.72 7.08
C LEU A 9 -7.86 2.81 6.61
N ALA A 10 -9.05 3.39 6.42
CA ALA A 10 -9.94 2.84 5.44
C ALA A 10 -9.26 3.11 4.09
N LEU A 11 -8.25 2.31 3.76
CA LEU A 11 -8.12 1.85 2.39
C LEU A 11 -9.55 1.47 2.03
N PRO A 12 -10.20 2.13 1.07
CA PRO A 12 -11.55 1.77 0.70
C PRO A 12 -11.43 0.39 0.05
N SER A 13 -11.34 -0.64 0.88
CA SER A 13 -11.12 -2.02 0.49
C SER A 13 -12.28 -2.47 -0.39
N ARG A 14 -13.44 -1.82 -0.22
CA ARG A 14 -14.59 -1.87 -1.13
C ARG A 14 -14.27 -1.33 -2.53
N ALA A 15 -13.60 -0.18 -2.65
CA ALA A 15 -13.22 0.38 -3.94
C ALA A 15 -12.19 -0.51 -4.66
N HIS A 16 -11.12 -0.92 -4.00
CA HIS A 16 -10.09 -1.78 -4.62
C HIS A 16 -10.65 -3.16 -5.02
N ARG A 17 -11.47 -3.79 -4.15
CA ARG A 17 -12.17 -5.05 -4.51
C ARG A 17 -13.12 -4.85 -5.70
N GLY A 18 -13.83 -3.72 -5.76
CA GLY A 18 -14.68 -3.36 -6.89
C GLY A 18 -13.89 -3.17 -8.19
N SER A 19 -12.71 -2.54 -8.12
CA SER A 19 -11.84 -2.37 -9.28
C SER A 19 -11.30 -3.69 -9.82
N VAL A 20 -10.87 -4.61 -8.94
CA VAL A 20 -10.41 -5.95 -9.37
C VAL A 20 -11.55 -6.74 -10.02
N HIS A 21 -12.74 -6.71 -9.44
CA HIS A 21 -13.92 -7.34 -10.03
C HIS A 21 -14.29 -6.71 -11.38
N GLY A 22 -14.20 -5.38 -11.49
CA GLY A 22 -14.42 -4.66 -12.74
C GLY A 22 -13.44 -5.08 -13.84
N ILE A 23 -12.15 -5.24 -13.50
CA ILE A 23 -11.12 -5.72 -14.44
C ILE A 23 -11.42 -7.16 -14.88
N ALA A 24 -11.78 -8.06 -13.95
CA ALA A 24 -12.14 -9.43 -14.28
C ALA A 24 -13.31 -9.47 -15.28
N ARG A 25 -14.34 -8.67 -15.04
CA ARG A 25 -15.47 -8.53 -15.96
C ARG A 25 -15.04 -7.95 -17.31
N MET A 26 -14.11 -7.00 -17.36
CA MET A 26 -13.59 -6.49 -18.64
C MET A 26 -12.92 -7.57 -19.47
N VAL A 27 -12.23 -8.53 -18.82
CA VAL A 27 -11.64 -9.69 -19.48
C VAL A 27 -12.73 -10.61 -20.01
N ASP A 28 -13.73 -10.94 -19.18
CA ASP A 28 -14.86 -11.80 -19.57
C ASP A 28 -15.68 -11.19 -20.73
N ASP A 29 -15.88 -9.87 -20.71
CA ASP A 29 -16.60 -9.11 -21.74
C ASP A 29 -15.75 -8.92 -23.03
N GLY A 30 -14.52 -9.43 -23.08
CA GLY A 30 -13.65 -9.34 -24.27
C GLY A 30 -13.24 -7.90 -24.62
N ARG A 31 -13.10 -7.02 -23.61
CA ARG A 31 -12.72 -5.62 -23.81
C ARG A 31 -11.33 -5.51 -24.47
N PRO A 32 -11.03 -4.40 -25.18
CA PRO A 32 -9.72 -4.21 -25.78
C PRO A 32 -8.58 -4.36 -24.76
N THR A 33 -7.55 -5.15 -25.11
CA THR A 33 -6.40 -5.41 -24.23
C THR A 33 -5.78 -4.14 -23.68
N ARG A 34 -5.71 -3.08 -24.51
CA ARG A 34 -5.21 -1.76 -24.10
C ARG A 34 -6.01 -1.17 -22.93
N ASP A 35 -7.33 -1.28 -22.95
CA ASP A 35 -8.22 -0.76 -21.90
C ASP A 35 -8.03 -1.54 -20.60
N VAL A 36 -7.96 -2.88 -20.69
CA VAL A 36 -7.75 -3.76 -19.54
C VAL A 36 -6.40 -3.45 -18.87
N VAL A 37 -5.32 -3.37 -19.64
CA VAL A 37 -3.99 -3.04 -19.13
C VAL A 37 -3.94 -1.63 -18.53
N THR A 38 -4.65 -0.67 -19.13
CA THR A 38 -4.76 0.69 -18.58
C THR A 38 -5.42 0.67 -17.20
N GLN A 39 -6.50 -0.09 -17.03
CA GLN A 39 -7.15 -0.21 -15.72
C GLN A 39 -6.30 -0.95 -14.68
N ILE A 40 -5.60 -2.01 -15.09
CA ILE A 40 -4.64 -2.70 -14.22
C ILE A 40 -3.58 -1.72 -13.71
N ARG A 41 -3.02 -0.89 -14.60
CA ARG A 41 -2.02 0.13 -14.22
C ARG A 41 -2.59 1.19 -13.28
N ALA A 42 -3.82 1.65 -13.52
CA ALA A 42 -4.48 2.61 -12.63
C ALA A 42 -4.68 2.02 -11.22
N VAL A 43 -5.10 0.76 -11.13
CA VAL A 43 -5.24 0.05 -9.85
C VAL A 43 -3.87 -0.17 -9.19
N GLY A 44 -2.85 -0.57 -9.96
CA GLY A 44 -1.48 -0.72 -9.47
C GLY A 44 -0.94 0.57 -8.84
N ALA A 45 -1.06 1.70 -9.54
CA ALA A 45 -0.64 3.00 -9.02
C ALA A 45 -1.39 3.41 -7.73
N ALA A 46 -2.68 3.09 -7.64
CA ALA A 46 -3.45 3.31 -6.42
C ALA A 46 -2.96 2.40 -5.26
N LEU A 47 -2.58 1.16 -5.55
CA LEU A 47 -2.02 0.24 -4.56
C LEU A 47 -0.61 0.67 -4.12
N ASP A 48 0.21 1.21 -5.02
CA ASP A 48 1.54 1.74 -4.68
C ASP A 48 1.43 2.92 -3.71
N ALA A 49 0.51 3.86 -3.95
CA ALA A 49 0.25 4.99 -3.06
C ALA A 49 -0.20 4.54 -1.66
N VAL A 50 -1.00 3.47 -1.63
CA VAL A 50 -1.44 2.82 -0.39
C VAL A 50 -0.28 2.16 0.34
N GLY A 51 0.57 1.41 -0.37
CA GLY A 51 1.76 0.79 0.19
C GLY A 51 2.71 1.81 0.81
N LEU A 52 2.97 2.91 0.10
CA LEU A 52 3.79 4.01 0.61
C LEU A 52 3.20 4.62 1.89
N SER A 53 1.89 4.86 1.92
CA SER A 53 1.21 5.41 3.11
C SER A 53 1.32 4.48 4.34
N LEU A 54 1.34 3.16 4.12
CA LEU A 54 1.53 2.18 5.18
C LEU A 54 2.98 2.16 5.69
N VAL A 55 3.95 2.21 4.77
CA VAL A 55 5.38 2.27 5.09
C VAL A 55 5.72 3.55 5.88
N GLU A 56 5.22 4.70 5.45
CA GLU A 56 5.41 5.97 6.18
C GLU A 56 4.86 5.91 7.62
N ARG A 57 3.72 5.23 7.81
CA ARG A 57 3.14 5.03 9.13
C ARG A 57 4.01 4.12 10.00
N ASP A 58 4.46 2.98 9.46
CA ASP A 58 5.33 2.05 10.19
C ASP A 58 6.65 2.74 10.58
N ALA A 59 7.23 3.49 9.65
CA ALA A 59 8.41 4.31 9.88
C ALA A 59 8.24 5.24 11.08
N ARG A 60 7.15 6.01 11.11
CA ARG A 60 6.86 6.96 12.20
C ARG A 60 6.68 6.25 13.53
N GLN A 61 5.92 5.15 13.56
CA GLN A 61 5.66 4.40 14.79
C GLN A 61 6.95 3.79 15.37
N ARG A 62 7.77 3.15 14.53
CA ARG A 62 9.04 2.55 14.96
C ARG A 62 10.10 3.58 15.31
N PHE A 63 10.06 4.76 14.68
CA PHE A 63 10.94 5.86 15.03
C PHE A 63 10.59 6.47 16.39
N GLU A 64 9.30 6.59 16.73
CA GLU A 64 8.83 7.03 18.05
C GLU A 64 9.20 6.05 19.17
N ASP A 65 9.24 4.74 18.88
CA ASP A 65 9.53 3.68 19.84
C ASP A 65 11.05 3.34 19.99
N SER A 66 11.91 3.94 19.16
CA SER A 66 13.33 3.58 19.02
C SER A 66 14.27 4.47 19.85
N ALA A 67 15.31 3.87 20.45
CA ALA A 67 16.46 4.61 20.94
C ALA A 67 17.28 5.11 19.74
N THR A 68 17.49 6.43 19.66
CA THR A 68 18.03 7.16 18.50
C THR A 68 19.53 6.86 18.25
N SER A 69 19.86 5.62 17.90
CA SER A 69 21.18 5.24 17.37
C SER A 69 21.13 5.29 15.83
N PRO A 70 22.19 5.77 15.16
CA PRO A 70 22.29 5.73 13.71
C PRO A 70 22.08 4.32 13.13
N GLU A 71 22.62 3.29 13.79
CA GLU A 71 22.50 1.89 13.37
C GLU A 71 21.05 1.38 13.44
N ALA A 72 20.28 1.81 14.44
CA ALA A 72 18.87 1.47 14.55
C ALA A 72 18.03 2.13 13.45
N VAL A 73 18.38 3.36 13.06
CA VAL A 73 17.75 4.08 11.95
C VAL A 73 18.07 3.40 10.62
N ASP A 74 19.34 3.03 10.39
CA ASP A 74 19.75 2.34 9.15
C ASP A 74 19.05 0.98 9.00
N ALA A 75 18.96 0.21 10.09
CA ALA A 75 18.24 -1.06 10.11
C ALA A 75 16.74 -0.90 9.81
N LEU A 76 16.10 0.15 10.37
CA LEU A 76 14.73 0.50 10.07
C LEU A 76 14.54 0.84 8.59
N VAL A 77 15.40 1.71 8.04
CA VAL A 77 15.31 2.13 6.63
C VAL A 77 15.50 0.95 5.69
N ALA A 78 16.46 0.06 5.96
CA ALA A 78 16.70 -1.13 5.15
C ALA A 78 15.48 -2.08 5.12
N ASP A 79 14.85 -2.30 6.28
CA ASP A 79 13.65 -3.14 6.41
C ASP A 79 12.46 -2.54 5.65
N LEU A 80 12.22 -1.24 5.77
CA LEU A 80 11.16 -0.54 5.04
C LEU A 80 11.40 -0.49 3.53
N ALA A 81 12.66 -0.35 3.09
CA ALA A 81 13.02 -0.41 1.68
C ALA A 81 12.73 -1.80 1.08
N HIS A 82 13.05 -2.85 1.82
CA HIS A 82 12.76 -4.23 1.41
C HIS A 82 11.26 -4.47 1.21
N LEU A 83 10.40 -3.92 2.09
CA LEU A 83 8.94 -4.03 1.96
C LEU A 83 8.40 -3.38 0.68
N MET A 84 9.05 -2.33 0.18
CA MET A 84 8.70 -1.69 -1.09
C MET A 84 9.32 -2.38 -2.32
N GLY A 85 10.03 -3.49 -2.13
CA GLY A 85 10.73 -4.21 -3.19
C GLY A 85 11.95 -3.44 -3.73
N ARG A 86 12.58 -2.63 -2.88
CA ARG A 86 13.78 -1.84 -3.21
C ARG A 86 15.03 -2.38 -2.56
#